data_AF-A0A4Q9KVA5-F1
#
_entry.id   AF-A0A4Q9KVA5-F1
#
_cell.length_a   1.000
_cell.length_b   1.000
_cell.length_c   1.000
_cell.angle_alpha   90.00
_cell.angle_beta   90.00
_cell.angle_gamma   90.00
#
_symmetry.space_group_name_H-M   'P 1'
#
loop_
_entity.id
_entity.type
_entity.pdbx_description
1 polymer ?
#
loop_
_entity_poly.entity_id
_entity_poly.type
_entity_poly.pdbx_seq_one_letter_code
_entity_poly.pdbx_strand_id
1 'polypeptide(L)'
;MDYEHLLSQDPNNTALQLSYFNHLFSSSNFTLLESLFLKYLPNNYNIDIIYLYIKYTEYLVKSNKREIDLSAVYEYALSRFSNHYYSQDLHKNYIEYLQKNNPLKVRTAFKNALIVPHSELNTLFKDYEEYENGLNKLTAKKLVSDILPLYQHAHRQYTILSSIIDFEEHKIQNINLQILFQLTDFELKNPLNLPSTELDQRLDMFFNVMIDRFYYTDQPYFLYSEYLISKNKTDEASKIIFKGIHENKKSLFLYLYYSKITTIDVPNIYQNLIAEYSNEFNINKENQSRNFKNGSIMLNKPIYYNNNFDLIVIHYLSFVVRNNGITAFRKLFNSLKDKNLGPYTYIFAGLTEYYTTQNLEISQGIFNLALERFPDCRIVSYEYFNLLNMAGKNDSVFERITKSDILYKNVISFENKWGSNFREILERYLTSELLDCWCYGKSEKFSDSKRCASRAYTLDNYSELDSPTISYKRYKAVLESFDFLDMRIYSKDPINEIQRQIPSLPDKNNIFKIIDINEVIEILKKVEMI
;
A
#
# COMPACT_ATOMS: atom_id res chain seq x y z
N MET A 1 -25.51 18.01 -3.69
CA MET A 1 -24.07 17.84 -3.44
C MET A 1 -23.29 18.64 -4.48
N ASP A 2 -22.23 19.33 -4.07
CA ASP A 2 -21.32 20.00 -5.00
C ASP A 2 -20.24 19.01 -5.47
N TYR A 3 -20.59 18.23 -6.50
CA TYR A 3 -19.70 17.19 -7.05
C TYR A 3 -18.40 17.77 -7.63
N GLU A 4 -18.44 18.99 -8.18
CA GLU A 4 -17.25 19.63 -8.77
C GLU A 4 -16.23 20.01 -7.70
N HIS A 5 -16.70 20.55 -6.58
CA HIS A 5 -15.83 20.84 -5.45
C HIS A 5 -15.20 19.55 -4.89
N LEU A 6 -15.98 18.48 -4.71
CA LEU A 6 -15.46 17.20 -4.20
C LEU A 6 -14.45 16.55 -5.16
N LEU A 7 -14.73 16.54 -6.47
CA LEU A 7 -13.80 16.03 -7.48
C LEU A 7 -12.57 16.92 -7.67
N SER A 8 -12.62 18.20 -7.28
CA SER A 8 -11.43 19.05 -7.25
C SER A 8 -10.46 18.66 -6.12
N GLN A 9 -10.99 18.13 -5.01
CA GLN A 9 -10.20 17.66 -3.87
C GLN A 9 -9.69 16.25 -4.10
N ASP A 10 -10.51 15.38 -4.69
CA ASP A 10 -10.18 13.98 -4.93
C ASP A 10 -10.60 13.56 -6.37
N PRO A 11 -9.79 13.92 -7.38
CA PRO A 11 -10.14 13.72 -8.78
C PRO A 11 -10.23 12.26 -9.21
N ASN A 12 -9.59 11.35 -8.48
CA ASN A 12 -9.45 9.93 -8.84
C ASN A 12 -10.47 9.03 -8.13
N ASN A 13 -11.35 9.61 -7.31
CA ASN A 13 -12.40 8.88 -6.64
C ASN A 13 -13.44 8.35 -7.65
N THR A 14 -13.27 7.11 -8.07
CA THR A 14 -14.10 6.51 -9.13
C THR A 14 -15.56 6.38 -8.71
N ALA A 15 -15.85 6.17 -7.43
CA ALA A 15 -17.22 6.13 -6.90
C ALA A 15 -17.90 7.51 -6.97
N LEU A 16 -17.17 8.57 -6.63
CA LEU A 16 -17.67 9.94 -6.73
C LEU A 16 -17.85 10.36 -8.20
N GLN A 17 -16.90 10.01 -9.07
CA GLN A 17 -17.01 10.22 -10.52
C GLN A 17 -18.26 9.55 -11.09
N LEU A 18 -18.46 8.27 -10.77
CA LEU A 18 -19.63 7.51 -11.23
C LEU A 18 -20.94 8.14 -10.73
N SER A 19 -20.98 8.57 -9.47
CA SER A 19 -22.13 9.27 -8.89
C SER A 19 -22.42 10.58 -9.62
N TYR A 20 -21.38 11.36 -9.93
CA TYR A 20 -21.53 12.60 -10.68
C TYR A 20 -22.01 12.36 -12.11
N PHE A 21 -21.45 11.38 -12.81
CA PHE A 21 -21.84 11.06 -14.18
C PHE A 21 -23.29 10.58 -14.23
N ASN A 22 -23.72 9.75 -13.26
CA ASN A 22 -25.12 9.34 -13.12
C ASN A 22 -26.05 10.54 -12.88
N HIS A 23 -25.67 11.46 -11.99
CA HIS A 23 -26.44 12.68 -11.75
C HIS A 23 -26.58 13.55 -13.02
N LEU A 24 -25.50 13.71 -13.80
CA LEU A 24 -25.53 14.44 -15.07
C LEU A 24 -26.40 13.76 -16.13
N PHE A 25 -26.36 12.43 -16.19
CA PHE A 25 -27.21 11.65 -17.06
C PHE A 25 -28.70 11.82 -16.69
N SER A 26 -29.05 11.72 -15.40
CA SER A 26 -30.42 11.91 -14.90
C SER A 26 -30.94 13.34 -15.10
N SER A 27 -30.07 14.34 -14.95
CA SER A 27 -30.40 15.76 -15.18
C SER A 27 -30.40 16.18 -16.65
N SER A 28 -30.12 15.25 -17.58
CA SER A 28 -30.05 15.49 -19.03
C SER A 28 -29.02 16.53 -19.47
N ASN A 29 -27.99 16.78 -18.65
CA ASN A 29 -26.90 17.69 -18.99
C ASN A 29 -25.81 16.96 -19.80
N PHE A 30 -26.11 16.71 -21.07
CA PHE A 30 -25.26 15.87 -21.93
C PHE A 30 -23.95 16.55 -22.35
N THR A 31 -23.92 17.87 -22.46
CA THR A 31 -22.70 18.59 -22.88
C THR A 31 -21.57 18.44 -21.87
N LEU A 32 -21.89 18.58 -20.58
CA LEU A 32 -20.90 18.36 -19.52
C LEU A 32 -20.55 16.88 -19.41
N LEU A 33 -21.53 15.98 -19.51
CA LEU A 33 -21.29 14.53 -19.46
C LEU A 33 -20.31 14.06 -20.56
N GLU A 34 -20.49 14.51 -21.80
CA GLU A 34 -19.57 14.21 -22.91
C GLU A 34 -18.16 14.74 -22.64
N SER A 35 -18.02 15.96 -22.10
CA SER A 35 -16.72 16.53 -21.75
C SER A 35 -16.00 15.71 -20.67
N LEU A 36 -16.74 15.16 -19.72
CA LEU A 36 -16.20 14.30 -18.67
C LEU A 36 -15.82 12.93 -19.21
N PHE A 37 -16.62 12.33 -20.10
CA PHE A 37 -16.22 11.10 -20.78
C PHE A 37 -14.91 11.30 -21.56
N LEU A 38 -14.75 12.40 -22.31
CA LEU A 38 -13.51 12.68 -23.02
C LEU A 38 -12.30 12.82 -22.08
N LYS A 39 -12.49 13.39 -20.89
CA LYS A 39 -11.43 13.60 -19.90
C LYS A 39 -11.05 12.30 -19.17
N TYR A 40 -12.04 11.53 -18.71
CA TYR A 40 -11.82 10.42 -17.78
C TYR A 40 -11.80 9.05 -18.46
N LEU A 41 -12.64 8.81 -19.47
CA LEU A 41 -12.77 7.49 -20.10
C LEU A 41 -11.42 6.95 -20.60
N PRO A 42 -10.51 7.73 -21.23
CA PRO A 42 -9.26 7.19 -21.76
C PRO A 42 -8.35 6.51 -20.71
N ASN A 43 -8.34 7.00 -19.47
CA ASN A 43 -7.40 6.59 -18.43
C ASN A 43 -8.09 5.93 -17.22
N ASN A 44 -9.40 5.71 -17.28
CA ASN A 44 -10.19 5.16 -16.20
C ASN A 44 -10.56 3.70 -16.50
N TYR A 45 -10.23 2.84 -15.54
CA TYR A 45 -10.41 1.40 -15.57
C TYR A 45 -11.57 0.93 -14.69
N ASN A 46 -12.51 1.82 -14.35
CA ASN A 46 -13.77 1.46 -13.72
C ASN A 46 -14.80 1.00 -14.77
N ILE A 47 -15.21 -0.27 -14.65
CA ILE A 47 -16.17 -0.91 -15.56
C ILE A 47 -17.57 -0.25 -15.52
N ASP A 48 -17.99 0.30 -14.38
CA ASP A 48 -19.31 0.92 -14.20
C ASP A 48 -19.42 2.21 -15.01
N ILE A 49 -18.32 2.97 -15.13
CA ILE A 49 -18.28 4.17 -15.97
C ILE A 49 -18.43 3.81 -17.45
N ILE A 50 -17.90 2.65 -17.86
CA ILE A 50 -18.06 2.13 -19.22
C ILE A 50 -19.48 1.66 -19.46
N TYR A 51 -20.11 0.97 -18.51
CA TYR A 51 -21.53 0.63 -18.61
C TYR A 51 -22.40 1.88 -18.73
N LEU A 52 -22.09 2.94 -17.97
CA LEU A 52 -22.79 4.21 -18.09
C LEU A 52 -22.57 4.87 -19.46
N TYR A 53 -21.36 4.80 -20.01
CA TYR A 53 -21.05 5.28 -21.35
C TYR A 53 -21.85 4.51 -22.43
N ILE A 54 -21.88 3.18 -22.36
CA ILE A 54 -22.68 2.34 -23.28
C ILE A 54 -24.16 2.73 -23.16
N LYS A 55 -24.70 2.77 -21.93
CA LYS A 55 -26.09 3.17 -21.66
C LYS A 55 -26.42 4.56 -22.22
N TYR A 56 -25.51 5.51 -22.11
CA TYR A 56 -25.66 6.85 -22.67
C TYR A 56 -25.70 6.83 -24.21
N THR A 57 -24.77 6.13 -24.86
CA THR A 57 -24.75 6.02 -26.33
C THR A 57 -25.98 5.30 -26.88
N GLU A 58 -26.46 4.25 -26.21
CA GLU A 58 -27.72 3.58 -26.55
C GLU A 58 -28.91 4.53 -26.45
N TYR A 59 -28.97 5.35 -25.40
CA TYR A 59 -30.02 6.34 -25.22
C TYR A 59 -30.05 7.35 -26.38
N LEU A 60 -28.88 7.81 -26.86
CA LEU A 60 -28.79 8.73 -27.99
C LEU A 60 -29.33 8.11 -29.29
N VAL A 61 -28.98 6.85 -29.55
CA VAL A 61 -29.44 6.11 -30.73
C VAL A 61 -30.95 5.85 -30.65
N LYS A 62 -31.44 5.34 -29.51
CA LYS A 62 -32.88 5.08 -29.30
C LYS A 62 -33.73 6.35 -29.38
N SER A 63 -33.18 7.48 -28.97
CA SER A 63 -33.87 8.79 -29.04
C SER A 63 -33.78 9.46 -30.42
N ASN A 64 -33.21 8.79 -31.44
CA ASN A 64 -32.91 9.34 -32.76
C ASN A 64 -32.14 10.68 -32.71
N LYS A 65 -31.34 10.90 -31.66
CA LYS A 65 -30.59 12.14 -31.48
C LYS A 65 -29.33 12.17 -32.33
N ARG A 66 -28.70 11.01 -32.56
CA ARG A 66 -27.48 10.84 -33.35
C ARG A 66 -27.41 9.43 -33.94
N GLU A 67 -26.81 9.30 -35.13
CA GLU A 67 -26.39 8.01 -35.68
C GLU A 67 -25.02 7.65 -35.09
N ILE A 68 -24.98 6.61 -34.26
CA ILE A 68 -23.76 6.11 -33.61
C ILE A 68 -23.65 4.63 -33.92
N ASP A 69 -22.48 4.18 -34.36
CA ASP A 69 -22.21 2.75 -34.49
C ASP A 69 -21.98 2.12 -33.11
N LEU A 70 -23.06 1.54 -32.55
CA LEU A 70 -22.99 0.86 -31.26
C LEU A 70 -22.04 -0.36 -31.29
N SER A 71 -21.80 -0.97 -32.46
CA SER A 71 -20.80 -2.06 -32.56
C SER A 71 -19.42 -1.56 -32.18
N ALA A 72 -19.02 -0.39 -32.69
CA ALA A 72 -17.73 0.22 -32.37
C ALA A 72 -17.62 0.61 -30.89
N VAL A 73 -18.73 1.02 -30.26
CA VAL A 73 -18.77 1.35 -28.83
C VAL A 73 -18.51 0.12 -27.96
N TYR A 74 -19.19 -1.00 -28.24
CA TYR A 74 -18.93 -2.26 -27.54
C TYR A 74 -17.52 -2.79 -27.81
N GLU A 75 -17.03 -2.72 -29.05
CA GLU A 75 -15.66 -3.13 -29.40
C GLU A 75 -14.61 -2.28 -28.66
N TYR A 76 -14.84 -0.98 -28.50
CA TYR A 76 -13.99 -0.12 -27.67
C TYR A 76 -13.99 -0.58 -26.21
N ALA A 77 -15.16 -0.86 -25.63
CA ALA A 77 -15.26 -1.32 -24.26
C ALA A 77 -14.59 -2.69 -24.05
N LEU A 78 -14.82 -3.64 -24.97
CA LEU A 78 -14.17 -4.95 -24.98
C LEU A 78 -12.67 -4.86 -25.21
N SER A 79 -12.17 -3.91 -26.00
CA SER A 79 -10.72 -3.75 -26.19
C SER A 79 -9.97 -3.50 -24.87
N ARG A 80 -10.69 -3.01 -23.85
CA ARG A 80 -10.14 -2.70 -22.53
C ARG A 80 -10.46 -3.73 -21.46
N PHE A 81 -11.64 -4.34 -21.52
CA PHE A 81 -12.12 -5.26 -20.48
C PHE A 81 -12.39 -6.68 -20.98
N SER A 82 -12.06 -7.01 -22.23
CA SER A 82 -12.39 -8.32 -22.84
C SER A 82 -12.10 -9.49 -21.91
N ASN A 83 -10.92 -9.51 -21.31
CA ASN A 83 -10.42 -10.59 -20.48
C ASN A 83 -10.66 -10.39 -18.97
N HIS A 84 -11.37 -9.33 -18.57
CA HIS A 84 -11.66 -9.02 -17.18
C HIS A 84 -12.74 -9.95 -16.59
N TYR A 85 -12.65 -10.30 -15.30
CA TYR A 85 -13.62 -11.19 -14.65
C TYR A 85 -15.06 -10.66 -14.59
N TYR A 86 -15.22 -9.34 -14.68
CA TYR A 86 -16.51 -8.64 -14.62
C TYR A 86 -17.05 -8.21 -15.99
N SER A 87 -16.40 -8.61 -17.09
CA SER A 87 -16.86 -8.26 -18.45
C SER A 87 -18.00 -9.13 -18.96
N GLN A 88 -18.52 -10.03 -18.12
CA GLN A 88 -19.61 -10.94 -18.45
C GLN A 88 -20.81 -10.22 -19.08
N ASP A 89 -21.38 -9.24 -18.38
CA ASP A 89 -22.58 -8.56 -18.86
C ASP A 89 -22.28 -7.74 -20.12
N LEU A 90 -21.05 -7.26 -20.24
CA LEU A 90 -20.57 -6.56 -21.42
C LEU A 90 -20.54 -7.49 -22.64
N HIS A 91 -20.02 -8.71 -22.49
CA HIS A 91 -20.05 -9.74 -23.54
C HIS A 91 -21.49 -10.14 -23.89
N LYS A 92 -22.34 -10.36 -22.88
CA LYS A 92 -23.75 -10.74 -23.05
C LYS A 92 -24.52 -9.69 -23.84
N ASN A 93 -24.45 -8.42 -23.41
CA ASN A 93 -25.09 -7.30 -24.09
C ASN A 93 -24.59 -7.12 -25.52
N TYR A 94 -23.28 -7.31 -25.76
CA TYR A 94 -22.71 -7.24 -27.11
C TYR A 94 -23.20 -8.38 -28.01
N ILE A 95 -23.27 -9.61 -27.50
CA ILE A 95 -23.79 -10.77 -28.26
C ILE A 95 -25.26 -10.55 -28.63
N GLU A 96 -26.10 -10.10 -27.69
CA GLU A 96 -27.51 -9.79 -27.96
C GLU A 96 -27.67 -8.68 -29.01
N TYR A 97 -26.82 -7.65 -28.95
CA TYR A 97 -26.79 -6.58 -29.95
C TYR A 97 -26.39 -7.12 -31.34
N LEU A 98 -25.35 -7.96 -31.41
CA LEU A 98 -24.86 -8.53 -32.67
C LEU A 98 -25.86 -9.51 -33.29
N GLN A 99 -26.58 -10.29 -32.49
CA GLN A 99 -27.60 -11.21 -33.00
C GLN A 99 -28.70 -10.46 -33.77
N LYS A 100 -29.04 -9.24 -33.35
CA LYS A 100 -30.05 -8.39 -34.00
C LYS A 100 -29.50 -7.65 -35.22
N ASN A 101 -28.25 -7.18 -35.16
CA ASN A 101 -27.73 -6.19 -36.12
C ASN A 101 -26.59 -6.69 -37.03
N ASN A 102 -25.78 -7.66 -36.58
CA ASN A 102 -24.66 -8.18 -37.37
C ASN A 102 -24.34 -9.66 -37.03
N PRO A 103 -25.11 -10.61 -37.61
CA PRO A 103 -24.95 -12.05 -37.33
C PRO A 103 -23.56 -12.63 -37.66
N LEU A 104 -22.79 -11.99 -38.53
CA LEU A 104 -21.48 -12.47 -38.96
C LEU A 104 -20.44 -12.46 -37.82
N LYS A 105 -20.54 -11.49 -36.90
CA LYS A 105 -19.62 -11.34 -35.76
C LYS A 105 -20.04 -12.12 -34.51
N VAL A 106 -21.23 -12.70 -34.48
CA VAL A 106 -21.77 -13.37 -33.29
C VAL A 106 -20.90 -14.56 -32.85
N ARG A 107 -20.42 -15.38 -33.80
CA ARG A 107 -19.54 -16.52 -33.47
C ARG A 107 -18.23 -16.09 -32.82
N THR A 108 -17.62 -15.01 -33.33
CA THR A 108 -16.39 -14.46 -32.76
C THR A 108 -16.64 -13.88 -31.37
N ALA A 109 -17.79 -13.24 -31.14
CA ALA A 109 -18.15 -12.72 -29.83
C ALA A 109 -18.33 -13.84 -28.78
N PHE A 110 -19.07 -14.91 -29.13
CA PHE A 110 -19.19 -16.08 -28.24
C PHE A 110 -17.83 -16.72 -27.93
N LYS A 111 -16.97 -16.91 -28.94
CA LYS A 111 -15.62 -17.46 -28.73
C LYS A 111 -14.81 -16.62 -27.76
N ASN A 112 -14.83 -15.30 -27.90
CA ASN A 112 -14.09 -14.38 -27.04
C ASN A 112 -14.64 -14.36 -25.61
N ALA A 113 -15.95 -14.54 -25.43
CA ALA A 113 -16.58 -14.57 -24.11
C ALA A 113 -16.34 -15.90 -23.37
N LEU A 114 -16.42 -17.05 -24.08
CA LEU A 114 -16.29 -18.39 -23.49
C LEU A 114 -14.88 -18.75 -22.99
N ILE A 115 -13.86 -17.98 -23.36
CA ILE A 115 -12.48 -18.16 -22.88
C ILE A 115 -12.18 -17.35 -21.60
N VAL A 116 -13.11 -16.50 -21.15
CA VAL A 116 -12.93 -15.60 -20.01
C VAL A 116 -13.52 -16.26 -18.75
N PRO A 117 -12.77 -16.39 -17.65
CA PRO A 117 -13.32 -16.92 -16.40
C PRO A 117 -14.34 -15.96 -15.77
N HIS A 118 -15.64 -16.31 -15.77
CA HIS A 118 -16.71 -15.52 -15.15
C HIS A 118 -17.88 -16.41 -14.64
N SER A 119 -18.82 -15.82 -13.89
CA SER A 119 -19.92 -16.52 -13.20
C SER A 119 -20.92 -17.24 -14.11
N GLU A 120 -21.36 -16.58 -15.18
CA GLU A 120 -22.35 -17.09 -16.15
C GLU A 120 -21.75 -17.95 -17.28
N LEU A 121 -20.58 -18.54 -17.08
CA LEU A 121 -19.94 -19.30 -18.17
C LEU A 121 -20.79 -20.50 -18.62
N ASN A 122 -21.48 -21.15 -17.68
CA ASN A 122 -22.37 -22.28 -17.95
C ASN A 122 -23.60 -21.88 -18.80
N THR A 123 -24.20 -20.73 -18.51
CA THR A 123 -25.36 -20.23 -19.26
C THR A 123 -24.92 -19.79 -20.65
N LEU A 124 -23.82 -19.05 -20.75
CA LEU A 124 -23.26 -18.61 -22.03
C LEU A 124 -22.90 -19.78 -22.96
N PHE A 125 -22.38 -20.88 -22.42
CA PHE A 125 -22.08 -22.08 -23.22
C PHE A 125 -23.34 -22.73 -23.78
N LYS A 126 -24.42 -22.81 -22.99
CA LYS A 126 -25.72 -23.29 -23.46
C LYS A 126 -26.29 -22.39 -24.57
N ASP A 127 -26.23 -21.08 -24.38
CA ASP A 127 -26.69 -20.11 -25.38
C ASP A 127 -25.93 -20.26 -26.70
N TYR A 128 -24.62 -20.54 -26.64
CA TYR A 128 -23.81 -20.83 -27.82
C TYR A 128 -24.21 -22.15 -28.50
N GLU A 129 -24.46 -23.21 -27.73
CA GLU A 129 -24.93 -24.49 -28.27
C GLU A 129 -26.29 -24.33 -28.97
N GLU A 130 -27.24 -23.62 -28.36
CA GLU A 130 -28.54 -23.34 -28.95
C GLU A 130 -28.42 -22.50 -30.22
N TYR A 131 -27.56 -21.48 -30.21
CA TYR A 131 -27.28 -20.64 -31.37
C TYR A 131 -26.72 -21.44 -32.56
N GLU A 132 -25.66 -22.23 -32.36
CA GLU A 132 -25.06 -23.00 -33.47
C GLU A 132 -26.00 -24.11 -33.97
N ASN A 133 -26.74 -24.78 -33.07
CA ASN A 133 -27.74 -25.77 -33.47
C ASN A 133 -28.91 -25.14 -34.25
N GLY A 134 -29.29 -23.91 -33.92
CA GLY A 134 -30.28 -23.12 -34.66
C GLY A 134 -29.83 -22.76 -36.07
N LEU A 135 -28.52 -22.56 -36.29
CA LEU A 135 -27.97 -22.29 -37.62
C LEU A 135 -27.83 -23.56 -38.47
N ASN A 136 -27.11 -24.57 -37.97
CA ASN A 136 -26.91 -25.84 -38.68
C ASN A 136 -26.41 -26.94 -37.74
N LYS A 137 -27.28 -27.93 -37.46
CA LYS A 137 -27.01 -29.08 -36.58
C LYS A 137 -25.77 -29.91 -36.96
N LEU A 138 -25.43 -30.03 -38.24
CA LEU A 138 -24.29 -30.84 -38.69
C LEU A 138 -22.96 -30.15 -38.37
N THR A 139 -22.86 -28.84 -38.63
CA THR A 139 -21.66 -28.05 -38.33
C THR A 139 -21.55 -27.71 -36.85
N ALA A 140 -22.69 -27.55 -36.16
CA ALA A 140 -22.75 -27.23 -34.74
C ALA A 140 -21.98 -28.26 -33.90
N LYS A 141 -22.15 -29.55 -34.16
CA LYS A 141 -21.45 -30.61 -33.42
C LYS A 141 -19.92 -30.44 -33.43
N LYS A 142 -19.35 -30.06 -34.58
CA LYS A 142 -17.91 -29.81 -34.71
C LYS A 142 -17.52 -28.51 -34.00
N LEU A 143 -18.23 -27.42 -34.26
CA LEU A 143 -17.93 -26.10 -33.69
C LEU A 143 -18.04 -26.05 -32.16
N VAL A 144 -19.02 -26.74 -31.59
CA VAL A 144 -19.19 -26.89 -30.13
C VAL A 144 -18.07 -27.77 -29.55
N SER A 145 -17.75 -28.89 -30.22
CA SER A 145 -16.66 -29.78 -29.79
C SER A 145 -15.29 -29.09 -29.81
N ASP A 146 -15.05 -28.16 -30.74
CA ASP A 146 -13.80 -27.42 -30.84
C ASP A 146 -13.63 -26.40 -29.69
N ILE A 147 -14.73 -25.81 -29.19
CA ILE A 147 -14.70 -24.80 -28.10
C ILE A 147 -14.75 -25.45 -26.71
N LEU A 148 -15.38 -26.61 -26.58
CA LEU A 148 -15.59 -27.30 -25.30
C LEU A 148 -14.33 -27.37 -24.40
N PRO A 149 -13.12 -27.70 -24.89
CA PRO A 149 -11.92 -27.73 -24.04
C PRO A 149 -11.51 -26.35 -23.51
N LEU A 150 -11.68 -25.30 -24.31
CA LEU A 150 -11.35 -23.92 -23.94
C LEU A 150 -12.31 -23.43 -22.86
N TYR A 151 -13.60 -23.69 -23.05
CA TYR A 151 -14.64 -23.43 -22.05
C TYR A 151 -14.36 -24.16 -20.73
N GLN A 152 -14.06 -25.47 -20.78
CA GLN A 152 -13.74 -26.26 -19.58
C GLN A 152 -12.48 -25.73 -18.87
N HIS A 153 -11.50 -25.24 -19.62
CA HIS A 153 -10.33 -24.59 -19.05
C HIS A 153 -10.72 -23.29 -18.33
N ALA A 154 -11.46 -22.39 -18.98
CA ALA A 154 -11.93 -21.14 -18.38
C ALA A 154 -12.80 -21.40 -17.13
N HIS A 155 -13.69 -22.39 -17.17
CA HIS A 155 -14.52 -22.79 -16.02
C HIS A 155 -13.67 -23.26 -14.83
N ARG A 156 -12.63 -24.07 -15.06
CA ARG A 156 -11.69 -24.50 -14.00
C ARG A 156 -10.99 -23.32 -13.37
N GLN A 157 -10.54 -22.35 -14.18
CA GLN A 157 -9.91 -21.14 -13.65
C GLN A 157 -10.91 -20.27 -12.87
N TYR A 158 -12.17 -20.18 -13.33
CA TYR A 158 -13.23 -19.49 -12.61
C TYR A 158 -13.50 -20.13 -11.24
N THR A 159 -13.50 -21.45 -11.13
CA THR A 159 -13.68 -22.14 -9.83
C THR A 159 -12.58 -21.74 -8.84
N ILE A 160 -11.32 -21.65 -9.29
CA ILE A 160 -10.22 -21.18 -8.44
C ILE A 160 -10.42 -19.71 -8.06
N LEU A 161 -10.78 -18.85 -9.02
CA LEU A 161 -11.06 -17.43 -8.78
C LEU A 161 -12.20 -17.21 -7.79
N SER A 162 -13.26 -18.00 -7.86
CA SER A 162 -14.41 -17.93 -6.94
C SER A 162 -14.06 -18.29 -5.50
N SER A 163 -12.93 -18.97 -5.27
CA SER A 163 -12.39 -19.18 -3.92
C SER A 163 -11.63 -17.96 -3.37
N ILE A 164 -11.23 -17.03 -4.25
CA ILE A 164 -10.48 -15.81 -3.92
C ILE A 164 -11.40 -14.59 -3.88
N ILE A 165 -12.32 -14.48 -4.84
CA ILE A 165 -13.29 -13.39 -4.97
C ILE A 165 -14.70 -13.95 -4.74
N ASP A 166 -15.46 -13.28 -3.88
CA ASP A 166 -16.92 -13.46 -3.82
C ASP A 166 -17.55 -12.64 -4.95
N PHE A 167 -18.06 -13.33 -5.98
CA PHE A 167 -18.62 -12.72 -7.19
C PHE A 167 -20.09 -12.27 -7.04
N GLU A 168 -20.71 -12.43 -5.87
CA GLU A 168 -22.08 -11.93 -5.64
C GLU A 168 -22.14 -10.40 -5.82
N GLU A 169 -23.01 -9.92 -6.72
CA GLU A 169 -23.14 -8.55 -7.27
C GLU A 169 -23.19 -7.38 -6.26
N HIS A 170 -23.36 -7.67 -4.96
CA HIS A 170 -23.46 -6.66 -3.91
C HIS A 170 -22.35 -6.74 -2.84
N LYS A 171 -21.38 -7.66 -2.96
CA LYS A 171 -20.20 -7.75 -2.08
C LYS A 171 -18.90 -7.30 -2.74
N ILE A 172 -18.96 -6.78 -3.97
CA ILE A 172 -17.83 -6.28 -4.77
C ILE A 172 -17.07 -5.13 -4.04
N GLN A 173 -17.69 -4.50 -3.04
CA GLN A 173 -17.03 -3.55 -2.12
C GLN A 173 -16.00 -4.20 -1.18
N ASN A 174 -15.93 -5.53 -1.11
CA ASN A 174 -15.09 -6.27 -0.14
C ASN A 174 -13.74 -6.76 -0.70
N ILE A 175 -13.35 -6.41 -1.94
CA ILE A 175 -11.96 -6.63 -2.35
C ILE A 175 -11.08 -5.75 -1.44
N ASN A 176 -10.37 -6.41 -0.54
CA ASN A 176 -9.42 -5.78 0.37
C ASN A 176 -7.99 -6.01 -0.14
N LEU A 177 -7.01 -5.45 0.57
CA LEU A 177 -5.60 -5.58 0.21
C LEU A 177 -5.10 -7.04 0.24
N GLN A 178 -5.69 -7.93 1.04
CA GLN A 178 -5.33 -9.34 1.06
C GLN A 178 -5.75 -10.03 -0.24
N ILE A 179 -6.96 -9.77 -0.71
CA ILE A 179 -7.46 -10.29 -2.00
C ILE A 179 -6.62 -9.73 -3.15
N LEU A 180 -6.20 -8.46 -3.11
CA LEU A 180 -5.27 -7.89 -4.10
C LEU A 180 -4.00 -8.74 -4.25
N PHE A 181 -3.35 -9.11 -3.15
CA PHE A 181 -2.14 -9.94 -3.23
C PHE A 181 -2.42 -11.36 -3.73
N GLN A 182 -3.56 -11.96 -3.35
CA GLN A 182 -3.96 -13.30 -3.84
C GLN A 182 -4.23 -13.28 -5.35
N LEU A 183 -4.93 -12.26 -5.83
CA LEU A 183 -5.20 -12.08 -7.26
C LEU A 183 -3.95 -11.77 -8.05
N THR A 184 -3.03 -10.98 -7.50
CA THR A 184 -1.75 -10.70 -8.16
C THR A 184 -0.95 -12.00 -8.35
N ASP A 185 -0.84 -12.82 -7.30
CA ASP A 185 -0.18 -14.14 -7.38
C ASP A 185 -0.91 -15.09 -8.35
N PHE A 186 -2.23 -15.03 -8.40
CA PHE A 186 -3.03 -15.82 -9.34
C PHE A 186 -2.74 -15.40 -10.79
N GLU A 187 -2.80 -14.10 -11.12
CA GLU A 187 -2.59 -13.60 -12.47
C GLU A 187 -1.14 -13.80 -12.95
N LEU A 188 -0.15 -13.58 -12.09
CA LEU A 188 1.27 -13.78 -12.43
C LEU A 188 1.62 -15.25 -12.74
N LYS A 189 0.83 -16.22 -12.26
CA LYS A 189 1.00 -17.64 -12.62
C LYS A 189 0.57 -17.95 -14.06
N ASN A 190 -0.07 -17.01 -14.76
CA ASN A 190 -0.66 -17.20 -16.08
C ASN A 190 -1.56 -18.44 -16.16
N PRO A 191 -2.64 -18.50 -15.36
CA PRO A 191 -3.53 -19.67 -15.29
C PRO A 191 -4.23 -19.96 -16.62
N LEU A 192 -4.36 -18.95 -17.47
CA LEU A 192 -4.96 -19.06 -18.80
C LEU A 192 -3.97 -19.56 -19.87
N ASN A 193 -2.67 -19.74 -19.54
CA ASN A 193 -1.61 -20.09 -20.48
C ASN A 193 -1.56 -19.18 -21.71
N LEU A 194 -1.75 -17.87 -21.50
CA LEU A 194 -1.75 -16.88 -22.56
C LEU A 194 -0.34 -16.70 -23.15
N PRO A 195 -0.24 -16.37 -24.45
CA PRO A 195 0.99 -15.87 -25.06
C PRO A 195 1.53 -14.65 -24.32
N SER A 196 2.84 -14.39 -24.42
CA SER A 196 3.50 -13.30 -23.68
C SER A 196 2.87 -11.92 -23.94
N THR A 197 2.47 -11.62 -25.17
CA THR A 197 1.88 -10.34 -25.55
C THR A 197 0.49 -10.14 -24.95
N GLU A 198 -0.36 -11.16 -25.01
CA GLU A 198 -1.71 -11.14 -24.44
C GLU A 198 -1.68 -11.17 -22.90
N LEU A 199 -0.74 -11.90 -22.32
CA LEU A 199 -0.52 -11.91 -20.87
C LEU A 199 -0.12 -10.51 -20.39
N ASP A 200 0.75 -9.82 -21.12
CA ASP A 200 1.20 -8.48 -20.72
C ASP A 200 0.07 -7.45 -20.82
N GLN A 201 -0.81 -7.55 -21.84
CA GLN A 201 -2.04 -6.75 -21.91
C GLN A 201 -3.00 -7.04 -20.76
N ARG A 202 -3.16 -8.33 -20.41
CA ARG A 202 -4.03 -8.76 -19.29
C ARG A 202 -3.51 -8.22 -17.96
N LEU A 203 -2.21 -8.32 -17.71
CA LEU A 203 -1.59 -7.84 -16.48
C LEU A 203 -1.60 -6.31 -16.39
N ASP A 204 -1.34 -5.59 -17.48
CA ASP A 204 -1.48 -4.13 -17.53
C ASP A 204 -2.91 -3.70 -17.17
N MET A 205 -3.92 -4.29 -17.80
CA MET A 205 -5.32 -4.04 -17.46
C MET A 205 -5.60 -4.36 -15.98
N PHE A 206 -5.19 -5.54 -15.51
CA PHE A 206 -5.39 -5.98 -14.12
C PHE A 206 -4.81 -4.98 -13.12
N PHE A 207 -3.56 -4.57 -13.30
CA PHE A 207 -2.91 -3.63 -12.39
C PHE A 207 -3.55 -2.25 -12.42
N ASN A 208 -3.95 -1.75 -13.59
CA ASN A 208 -4.63 -0.46 -13.69
C ASN A 208 -6.03 -0.48 -13.01
N VAL A 209 -6.79 -1.57 -13.17
CA VAL A 209 -8.05 -1.77 -12.42
C VAL A 209 -7.80 -1.76 -10.91
N MET A 210 -6.74 -2.42 -10.45
CA MET A 210 -6.39 -2.44 -9.03
C MET A 210 -5.91 -1.08 -8.51
N ILE A 211 -5.17 -0.32 -9.31
CA ILE A 211 -4.78 1.06 -8.98
C ILE A 211 -6.02 1.94 -8.84
N ASP A 212 -6.95 1.91 -9.79
CA ASP A 212 -8.16 2.75 -9.73
C ASP A 212 -9.06 2.40 -8.54
N ARG A 213 -9.05 1.14 -8.10
CA ARG A 213 -9.76 0.70 -6.89
C ARG A 213 -9.06 1.13 -5.59
N PHE A 214 -7.73 1.04 -5.55
CA PHE A 214 -6.92 1.22 -4.35
C PHE A 214 -5.95 2.41 -4.46
N TYR A 215 -6.37 3.48 -5.14
CA TYR A 215 -5.51 4.61 -5.51
C TYR A 215 -4.88 5.34 -4.30
N TYR A 216 -5.49 5.21 -3.12
CA TYR A 216 -5.02 5.79 -1.87
C TYR A 216 -4.01 4.91 -1.12
N THR A 217 -3.63 3.75 -1.67
CA THR A 217 -2.72 2.77 -1.03
C THR A 217 -1.47 2.54 -1.86
N ASP A 218 -0.41 2.03 -1.24
CA ASP A 218 0.92 1.93 -1.88
C ASP A 218 1.11 0.62 -2.67
N GLN A 219 0.41 -0.42 -2.21
CA GLN A 219 0.50 -1.80 -2.64
C GLN A 219 0.30 -1.97 -4.15
N PRO A 220 -0.77 -1.45 -4.80
CA PRO A 220 -1.00 -1.68 -6.22
C PRO A 220 0.11 -1.07 -7.10
N TYR A 221 0.61 0.12 -6.76
CA TYR A 221 1.72 0.76 -7.48
C TYR A 221 3.01 -0.03 -7.35
N PHE A 222 3.33 -0.50 -6.14
CA PHE A 222 4.48 -1.36 -5.90
C PHE A 222 4.41 -2.64 -6.72
N LEU A 223 3.30 -3.37 -6.64
CA LEU A 223 3.13 -4.64 -7.35
C LEU A 223 3.24 -4.47 -8.86
N TYR A 224 2.63 -3.42 -9.41
CA TYR A 224 2.71 -3.16 -10.83
C TYR A 224 4.14 -2.79 -11.25
N SER A 225 4.83 -1.95 -10.46
CA SER A 225 6.22 -1.58 -10.74
C SER A 225 7.17 -2.78 -10.70
N GLU A 226 7.02 -3.71 -9.75
CA GLU A 226 7.85 -4.93 -9.66
C GLU A 226 7.63 -5.83 -10.88
N TYR A 227 6.39 -5.94 -11.37
CA TYR A 227 6.11 -6.64 -12.61
C TYR A 227 6.82 -5.98 -13.82
N LEU A 228 6.74 -4.65 -13.95
CA LEU A 228 7.43 -3.92 -15.03
C LEU A 228 8.96 -4.04 -14.93
N ILE A 229 9.52 -4.00 -13.72
CA ILE A 229 10.94 -4.22 -13.46
C ILE A 229 11.35 -5.64 -13.89
N SER A 230 10.51 -6.66 -13.61
CA SER A 230 10.77 -8.04 -14.06
C SER A 230 10.82 -8.19 -15.58
N LYS A 231 10.23 -7.23 -16.32
CA LYS A 231 10.25 -7.13 -17.78
C LYS A 231 11.34 -6.18 -18.31
N ASN A 232 12.25 -5.70 -17.47
CA ASN A 232 13.26 -4.68 -17.79
C ASN A 232 12.68 -3.32 -18.24
N LYS A 233 11.45 -2.99 -17.83
CA LYS A 233 10.78 -1.72 -18.12
C LYS A 233 10.85 -0.76 -16.93
N THR A 234 12.07 -0.44 -16.48
CA THR A 234 12.29 0.38 -15.27
C THR A 234 11.75 1.80 -15.41
N ASP A 235 11.79 2.38 -16.61
CA ASP A 235 11.27 3.73 -16.86
C ASP A 235 9.75 3.79 -16.71
N GLU A 236 9.03 2.80 -17.25
CA GLU A 236 7.57 2.67 -17.05
C GLU A 236 7.25 2.44 -15.57
N ALA A 237 8.00 1.56 -14.89
CA ALA A 237 7.85 1.32 -13.46
C ALA A 237 8.00 2.59 -12.62
N SER A 238 8.99 3.43 -12.95
CA SER A 238 9.22 4.71 -12.27
C SER A 238 8.03 5.67 -12.44
N LYS A 239 7.42 5.70 -13.63
CA LYS A 239 6.21 6.52 -13.90
C LYS A 239 5.02 6.04 -13.09
N ILE A 240 4.84 4.73 -12.92
CA ILE A 240 3.76 4.16 -12.10
C ILE A 240 3.93 4.57 -10.63
N ILE A 241 5.14 4.46 -10.07
CA ILE A 241 5.37 4.90 -8.69
C ILE A 241 5.19 6.41 -8.54
N PHE A 242 5.64 7.20 -9.52
CA PHE A 242 5.43 8.64 -9.52
C PHE A 242 3.94 9.02 -9.58
N LYS A 243 3.13 8.30 -10.36
CA LYS A 243 1.66 8.39 -10.32
C LYS A 243 1.15 8.12 -8.90
N GLY A 244 1.59 7.03 -8.27
CA GLY A 244 1.20 6.71 -6.89
C GLY A 244 1.59 7.77 -5.86
N ILE A 245 2.73 8.44 -6.02
CA ILE A 245 3.14 9.57 -5.16
C ILE A 245 2.17 10.75 -5.30
N HIS A 246 1.72 11.05 -6.52
CA HIS A 246 0.75 12.13 -6.75
C HIS A 246 -0.62 11.81 -6.15
N GLU A 247 -1.02 10.54 -6.18
CA GLU A 247 -2.33 10.06 -5.73
C GLU A 247 -2.35 9.84 -4.22
N ASN A 248 -1.26 9.31 -3.64
CA ASN A 248 -1.04 9.15 -2.21
C ASN A 248 0.16 9.97 -1.71
N LYS A 249 0.01 11.30 -1.67
CA LYS A 249 1.06 12.24 -1.26
C LYS A 249 1.63 12.00 0.15
N LYS A 250 0.90 11.29 1.01
CA LYS A 250 1.31 11.00 2.39
C LYS A 250 2.14 9.71 2.50
N SER A 251 2.30 8.96 1.41
CA SER A 251 3.04 7.70 1.41
C SER A 251 4.55 7.89 1.45
N LEU A 252 5.14 7.77 2.64
CA LEU A 252 6.59 7.75 2.76
C LEU A 252 7.22 6.54 2.04
N PHE A 253 6.52 5.39 2.02
CA PHE A 253 7.02 4.19 1.34
C PHE A 253 7.23 4.43 -0.15
N LEU A 254 6.24 5.00 -0.85
CA LEU A 254 6.35 5.24 -2.29
C LEU A 254 7.49 6.20 -2.63
N TYR A 255 7.68 7.27 -1.85
CA TYR A 255 8.82 8.17 -2.03
C TYR A 255 10.18 7.47 -1.87
N LEU A 256 10.34 6.68 -0.81
CA LEU A 256 11.59 5.98 -0.55
C LEU A 256 11.85 4.89 -1.58
N TYR A 257 10.82 4.15 -1.99
CA TYR A 257 10.92 3.15 -3.03
C TYR A 257 11.22 3.78 -4.41
N TYR A 258 10.55 4.88 -4.75
CA TYR A 258 10.85 5.65 -5.96
C TYR A 258 12.32 6.06 -6.04
N SER A 259 12.88 6.55 -4.93
CA SER A 259 14.30 6.95 -4.86
C SER A 259 15.30 5.82 -5.10
N LYS A 260 14.89 4.55 -4.97
CA LYS A 260 15.72 3.37 -5.25
C LYS A 260 15.65 2.96 -6.72
N ILE A 261 14.50 3.18 -7.37
CA ILE A 261 14.28 2.80 -8.77
C ILE A 261 14.76 3.91 -9.70
N THR A 262 14.46 5.16 -9.40
CA THR A 262 14.82 6.29 -10.25
C THR A 262 16.30 6.64 -10.08
N THR A 263 16.95 6.96 -11.19
CA THR A 263 18.30 7.54 -11.22
C THR A 263 18.26 9.05 -11.35
N ILE A 264 17.08 9.62 -11.62
CA ILE A 264 16.88 11.01 -11.96
C ILE A 264 16.58 11.81 -10.69
N ASP A 265 17.43 12.81 -10.43
CA ASP A 265 17.22 13.88 -9.45
C ASP A 265 16.84 13.43 -8.02
N VAL A 266 17.36 12.27 -7.62
CA VAL A 266 17.16 11.68 -6.29
C VAL A 266 17.47 12.65 -5.13
N PRO A 267 18.55 13.48 -5.18
CA PRO A 267 18.81 14.46 -4.14
C PRO A 267 17.67 15.46 -3.91
N ASN A 268 17.03 15.95 -4.97
CA ASN A 268 15.94 16.91 -4.85
C ASN A 268 14.69 16.29 -4.23
N ILE A 269 14.41 15.00 -4.52
CA ILE A 269 13.31 14.26 -3.89
C ILE A 269 13.48 14.26 -2.36
N TYR A 270 14.67 13.90 -1.87
CA TYR A 270 14.96 13.90 -0.44
C TYR A 270 14.92 15.32 0.16
N GLN A 271 15.45 16.32 -0.53
CA GLN A 271 15.43 17.71 -0.04
C GLN A 271 14.01 18.26 0.10
N ASN A 272 13.12 17.95 -0.86
CA ASN A 272 11.71 18.34 -0.80
C ASN A 272 11.00 17.64 0.38
N LEU A 273 11.21 16.33 0.57
CA LEU A 273 10.63 15.60 1.71
C LEU A 273 11.12 16.14 3.05
N ILE A 274 12.42 16.43 3.16
CA ILE A 274 12.99 17.04 4.37
C ILE A 274 12.33 18.40 4.65
N ALA A 275 12.12 19.23 3.63
CA ALA A 275 11.45 20.52 3.79
C ALA A 275 9.99 20.36 4.25
N GLU A 276 9.21 19.49 3.60
CA GLU A 276 7.82 19.21 3.95
C GLU A 276 7.67 18.72 5.39
N TYR A 277 8.40 17.66 5.77
CA TYR A 277 8.32 17.08 7.11
C TYR A 277 8.89 17.99 8.20
N SER A 278 9.84 18.88 7.86
CA SER A 278 10.32 19.89 8.80
C SER A 278 9.25 20.94 9.11
N ASN A 279 8.47 21.36 8.11
CA ASN A 279 7.37 22.30 8.29
C ASN A 279 6.24 21.67 9.13
N GLU A 280 5.85 20.43 8.83
CA GLU A 280 4.85 19.70 9.62
C GLU A 280 5.26 19.58 11.10
N PHE A 281 6.53 19.29 11.36
CA PHE A 281 7.05 19.21 12.72
C PHE A 281 6.97 20.54 13.48
N ASN A 282 7.37 21.63 12.83
CA ASN A 282 7.33 22.97 13.43
C ASN A 282 5.90 23.38 13.76
N ILE A 283 4.95 23.14 12.85
CA ILE A 283 3.51 23.39 13.07
C ILE A 283 2.99 22.58 14.27
N ASN A 284 3.32 21.30 14.35
CA ASN A 284 2.89 20.43 15.45
C ASN A 284 3.47 20.88 16.80
N LYS A 285 4.74 21.31 16.82
CA LYS A 285 5.40 21.82 18.03
C LYS A 285 4.77 23.12 18.53
N GLU A 286 4.40 24.03 17.61
CA GLU A 286 3.70 25.27 17.95
C GLU A 286 2.28 25.01 18.47
N ASN A 287 1.53 24.10 17.84
CA ASN A 287 0.19 23.72 18.27
C ASN A 287 0.19 23.07 19.65
N GLN A 288 1.16 22.21 19.95
CA GLN A 288 1.36 21.66 21.29
C GLN A 288 1.66 22.76 22.30
N SER A 289 2.58 23.68 21.97
CA SER A 289 2.95 24.80 22.84
C SER A 289 1.76 25.74 23.16
N ARG A 290 0.82 25.91 22.21
CA ARG A 290 -0.42 26.67 22.43
C ARG A 290 -1.41 25.92 23.33
N ASN A 291 -1.54 24.60 23.17
CA ASN A 291 -2.40 23.78 24.02
C ASN A 291 -1.92 23.73 25.48
N PHE A 292 -0.60 23.72 25.71
CA PHE A 292 -0.03 23.82 27.07
C PHE A 292 -0.36 25.15 27.77
N LYS A 293 -0.51 26.25 27.02
CA LYS A 293 -0.86 27.57 27.60
C LYS A 293 -2.34 27.67 27.99
N ASN A 294 -3.22 26.83 27.43
CA ASN A 294 -4.67 26.87 27.65
C ASN A 294 -5.15 25.93 28.78
N GLY A 295 -4.26 25.48 29.67
CA GLY A 295 -4.64 24.92 30.97
C GLY A 295 -5.11 23.46 31.00
N SER A 296 -5.12 22.73 29.88
CA SER A 296 -5.34 21.29 29.89
C SER A 296 -4.04 20.56 30.26
N ILE A 297 -3.93 20.15 31.53
CA ILE A 297 -2.91 19.22 32.02
C ILE A 297 -3.11 17.88 31.30
N MET A 298 -2.35 17.67 30.23
CA MET A 298 -2.16 16.35 29.65
C MET A 298 -0.83 15.81 30.15
N LEU A 299 -0.86 14.61 30.75
CA LEU A 299 0.30 13.87 31.25
C LEU A 299 1.52 14.05 30.34
N ASN A 300 2.70 14.27 30.94
CA ASN A 300 4.02 14.26 30.30
C ASN A 300 4.11 13.26 29.13
N LYS A 301 3.77 13.69 27.92
CA LYS A 301 4.05 12.93 26.70
C LYS A 301 5.51 13.26 26.33
N PRO A 302 6.41 12.27 26.31
CA PRO A 302 7.81 12.52 25.96
C PRO A 302 7.89 13.11 24.57
N ILE A 303 8.88 13.98 24.37
CA ILE A 303 9.18 14.71 23.14
C ILE A 303 9.10 13.72 21.97
N TYR A 304 8.08 13.86 21.12
CA TYR A 304 7.99 13.07 19.90
C TYR A 304 9.17 13.47 19.02
N TYR A 305 10.20 12.63 18.94
CA TYR A 305 11.16 12.73 17.84
C TYR A 305 10.38 12.54 16.54
N ASN A 306 10.69 13.34 15.51
CA ASN A 306 10.05 13.18 14.21
C ASN A 306 10.64 11.94 13.52
N ASN A 307 10.14 10.76 13.90
CA ASN A 307 10.65 9.48 13.42
C ASN A 307 10.64 9.39 11.89
N ASN A 308 9.64 9.98 11.23
CA ASN A 308 9.59 10.01 9.76
C ASN A 308 10.68 10.91 9.17
N PHE A 309 10.93 12.08 9.75
CA PHE A 309 11.99 12.97 9.31
C PHE A 309 13.38 12.34 9.46
N ASP A 310 13.67 11.75 10.62
CA ASP A 310 14.93 11.03 10.84
C ASP A 310 15.10 9.89 9.83
N LEU A 311 14.03 9.14 9.57
CA LEU A 311 14.05 8.06 8.59
C LEU A 311 14.35 8.56 7.17
N ILE A 312 13.72 9.67 6.74
CA ILE A 312 14.01 10.33 5.46
C ILE A 312 15.48 10.74 5.38
N VAL A 313 16.00 11.38 6.43
CA VAL A 313 17.40 11.83 6.48
C VAL A 313 18.36 10.63 6.44
N ILE A 314 18.06 9.55 7.15
CA ILE A 314 18.86 8.31 7.13
C ILE A 314 18.90 7.71 5.72
N HIS A 315 17.77 7.64 5.02
CA HIS A 315 17.76 7.15 3.64
C HIS A 315 18.50 8.06 2.68
N TYR A 316 18.42 9.38 2.87
CA TYR A 316 19.20 10.33 2.08
C TYR A 316 20.71 10.18 2.32
N LEU A 317 21.13 10.09 3.58
CA LEU A 317 22.52 9.84 3.96
C LEU A 317 23.01 8.48 3.41
N SER A 318 22.19 7.43 3.50
CA SER A 318 22.45 6.12 2.92
C SER A 318 22.62 6.17 1.41
N PHE A 319 21.83 6.99 0.71
CA PHE A 319 21.98 7.23 -0.72
C PHE A 319 23.31 7.92 -1.02
N VAL A 320 23.63 9.02 -0.33
CA VAL A 320 24.86 9.78 -0.57
C VAL A 320 26.11 8.95 -0.28
N VAL A 321 26.15 8.16 0.81
CA VAL A 321 27.33 7.34 1.09
C VAL A 321 27.54 6.26 0.02
N ARG A 322 26.47 5.65 -0.51
CA ARG A 322 26.55 4.63 -1.56
C ARG A 322 26.92 5.19 -2.93
N ASN A 323 26.46 6.39 -3.26
CA ASN A 323 26.62 6.97 -4.60
C ASN A 323 27.77 7.97 -4.71
N ASN A 324 28.09 8.69 -3.63
CA ASN A 324 29.08 9.78 -3.62
C ASN A 324 30.21 9.56 -2.60
N GLY A 325 30.15 8.50 -1.79
CA GLY A 325 31.18 8.13 -0.83
C GLY A 325 31.14 8.90 0.50
N ILE A 326 32.05 8.52 1.41
CA ILE A 326 32.05 8.97 2.81
C ILE A 326 32.28 10.48 2.96
N THR A 327 33.08 11.10 2.09
CA THR A 327 33.36 12.55 2.15
C THR A 327 32.10 13.39 1.88
N ALA A 328 31.29 12.97 0.90
CA ALA A 328 30.03 13.63 0.60
C ALA A 328 29.00 13.41 1.71
N PHE A 329 28.97 12.19 2.27
CA PHE A 329 28.15 11.86 3.45
C PHE A 329 28.46 12.78 4.64
N ARG A 330 29.75 12.97 4.99
CA ARG A 330 30.17 13.87 6.08
C ARG A 330 29.73 15.31 5.83
N LYS A 331 29.91 15.81 4.60
CA LYS A 331 29.48 17.17 4.21
C LYS A 331 27.96 17.34 4.37
N LEU A 332 27.18 16.37 3.91
CA LEU A 332 25.73 16.38 4.03
C LEU A 332 25.29 16.32 5.50
N PHE A 333 25.82 15.37 6.27
CA PHE A 333 25.50 15.23 7.70
C PHE A 333 25.79 16.52 8.48
N ASN A 334 26.95 17.15 8.25
CA ASN A 334 27.28 18.43 8.89
C ASN A 334 26.32 19.55 8.48
N SER A 335 25.89 19.61 7.21
CA SER A 335 24.91 20.61 6.77
C SER A 335 23.51 20.42 7.37
N LEU A 336 23.17 19.18 7.76
CA LEU A 336 21.88 18.84 8.37
C LEU A 336 21.91 18.92 9.90
N LYS A 337 23.10 18.98 10.53
CA LYS A 337 23.29 18.98 11.99
C LYS A 337 22.55 20.12 12.71
N ASP A 338 22.27 21.21 12.01
CA ASP A 338 21.54 22.38 12.52
C ASP A 338 20.01 22.25 12.38
N LYS A 339 19.51 21.22 11.68
CA LYS A 339 18.09 21.02 11.36
C LYS A 339 17.37 20.05 12.32
N ASN A 340 17.43 20.30 13.64
CA ASN A 340 16.71 19.53 14.68
C ASN A 340 16.71 18.00 14.46
N LEU A 341 17.84 17.43 14.02
CA LEU A 341 17.99 15.98 13.81
C LEU A 341 17.69 15.24 15.12
N GLY A 342 16.97 14.14 15.06
CA GLY A 342 16.74 13.27 16.22
C GLY A 342 17.85 12.23 16.40
N PRO A 343 17.76 11.42 17.46
CA PRO A 343 18.82 10.52 17.91
C PRO A 343 19.18 9.45 16.87
N TYR A 344 18.21 8.96 16.10
CA TYR A 344 18.41 7.90 15.12
C TYR A 344 19.38 8.28 14.01
N THR A 345 19.32 9.54 13.56
CA THR A 345 20.22 10.05 12.52
C THR A 345 21.68 10.02 12.99
N TYR A 346 21.94 10.33 14.26
CA TYR A 346 23.29 10.23 14.84
C TYR A 346 23.76 8.79 14.97
N ILE A 347 22.88 7.89 15.42
CA ILE A 347 23.20 6.45 15.51
C ILE A 347 23.57 5.93 14.12
N PHE A 348 22.74 6.17 13.11
CA PHE A 348 23.03 5.78 11.74
C PHE A 348 24.35 6.35 11.25
N ALA A 349 24.63 7.62 11.53
CA ALA A 349 25.87 8.26 11.10
C ALA A 349 27.12 7.66 11.76
N GLY A 350 27.06 7.41 13.07
CA GLY A 350 28.14 6.75 13.81
C GLY A 350 28.40 5.32 13.32
N LEU A 351 27.35 4.53 13.10
CA LEU A 351 27.46 3.18 12.55
C LEU A 351 28.03 3.20 11.12
N THR A 352 27.56 4.12 10.27
CA THR A 352 28.03 4.26 8.88
C THR A 352 29.53 4.55 8.81
N GLU A 353 30.03 5.46 9.65
CA GLU A 353 31.47 5.76 9.72
C GLU A 353 32.29 4.53 10.10
N TYR A 354 31.84 3.78 11.11
CA TYR A 354 32.56 2.57 11.55
C TYR A 354 32.53 1.47 10.49
N TYR A 355 31.36 1.11 9.94
CA TYR A 355 31.28 0.04 8.95
C TYR A 355 31.98 0.38 7.63
N THR A 356 32.04 1.66 7.25
CA THR A 356 32.67 2.09 5.99
C THR A 356 34.18 2.28 6.13
N THR A 357 34.65 2.87 7.23
CA THR A 357 36.06 3.28 7.38
C THR A 357 36.85 2.48 8.41
N GLN A 358 36.18 1.68 9.24
CA GLN A 358 36.73 0.99 10.41
C GLN A 358 37.36 1.95 11.45
N ASN A 359 37.09 3.26 11.34
CA ASN A 359 37.59 4.26 12.27
C ASN A 359 36.65 4.41 13.47
N LEU A 360 37.04 3.80 14.60
CA LEU A 360 36.28 3.86 15.83
C LEU A 360 36.26 5.26 16.46
N GLU A 361 37.33 6.06 16.32
CA GLU A 361 37.43 7.37 16.99
C GLU A 361 36.39 8.36 16.46
N ILE A 362 36.22 8.41 15.13
CA ILE A 362 35.21 9.26 14.49
C ILE A 362 33.81 8.81 14.89
N SER A 363 33.56 7.50 14.89
CA SER A 363 32.26 6.94 15.30
C SER A 363 31.95 7.28 16.76
N GLN A 364 32.91 7.09 17.67
CA GLN A 364 32.81 7.48 19.09
C GLN A 364 32.53 8.97 19.24
N GLY A 365 33.19 9.83 18.44
CA GLY A 365 32.92 11.27 18.42
C GLY A 365 31.46 11.60 18.09
N ILE A 366 30.88 10.91 17.10
CA ILE A 366 29.46 11.09 16.72
C ILE A 366 28.52 10.60 17.82
N PHE A 367 28.80 9.45 18.43
CA PHE A 367 27.99 8.91 19.52
C PHE A 367 28.06 9.77 20.79
N ASN A 368 29.23 10.30 21.14
CA ASN A 368 29.38 11.23 22.26
C ASN A 368 28.57 12.52 22.03
N LEU A 369 28.63 13.08 20.82
CA LEU A 369 27.79 14.22 20.44
C LEU A 369 26.29 13.89 20.54
N ALA A 370 25.88 12.66 20.21
CA ALA A 370 24.50 12.22 20.35
C ALA A 370 24.08 12.14 21.83
N LEU A 371 24.95 11.64 22.72
CA LEU A 371 24.70 11.61 24.16
C LEU A 371 24.66 13.01 24.78
N GLU A 372 25.47 13.96 24.30
CA GLU A 372 25.41 15.36 24.73
C GLU A 372 24.07 16.02 24.36
N ARG A 373 23.53 15.70 23.17
CA ARG A 373 22.24 16.24 22.69
C ARG A 373 21.03 15.51 23.27
N PHE A 374 21.16 14.21 23.51
CA PHE A 374 20.07 13.32 23.93
C PHE A 374 20.49 12.45 25.13
N PRO A 375 20.77 13.07 26.30
CA PRO A 375 21.34 12.37 27.45
C PRO A 375 20.42 11.26 27.98
N ASP A 376 19.10 11.45 27.93
CA ASP A 376 18.11 10.49 28.40
C ASP A 376 17.73 9.42 27.36
N CYS A 377 18.30 9.48 26.16
CA CYS A 377 17.91 8.63 25.04
C CYS A 377 18.59 7.26 25.10
N ARG A 378 17.92 6.32 25.78
CA ARG A 378 18.40 4.95 26.03
C ARG A 378 18.76 4.16 24.77
N ILE A 379 18.20 4.47 23.59
CA ILE A 379 18.57 3.79 22.34
C ILE A 379 19.96 4.21 21.82
N VAL A 380 20.35 5.47 22.02
CA VAL A 380 21.71 5.95 21.68
C VAL A 380 22.72 5.24 22.56
N SER A 381 22.43 5.17 23.86
CA SER A 381 23.20 4.43 24.86
C SER A 381 23.43 2.97 24.46
N TYR A 382 22.33 2.31 24.07
CA TYR A 382 22.32 0.90 23.70
C TYR A 382 23.14 0.62 22.43
N GLU A 383 22.90 1.38 21.37
CA GLU A 383 23.61 1.17 20.10
C GLU A 383 25.08 1.57 20.18
N TYR A 384 25.41 2.58 20.99
CA TYR A 384 26.80 2.92 21.24
C TYR A 384 27.54 1.79 21.95
N PHE A 385 26.93 1.18 22.97
CA PHE A 385 27.50 0.03 23.64
C PHE A 385 27.66 -1.18 22.70
N ASN A 386 26.67 -1.46 21.84
CA ASN A 386 26.76 -2.53 20.85
C ASN A 386 27.93 -2.31 19.88
N LEU A 387 28.12 -1.08 19.38
CA LEU A 387 29.27 -0.73 18.55
C LEU A 387 30.60 -1.03 19.26
N LEU A 388 30.71 -0.61 20.52
CA LEU A 388 31.94 -0.80 21.30
C LEU A 388 32.24 -2.27 21.58
N ASN A 389 31.21 -3.08 21.83
CA ASN A 389 31.33 -4.53 21.94
C ASN A 389 31.83 -5.15 20.64
N MET A 390 31.29 -4.72 19.49
CA MET A 390 31.76 -5.16 18.18
C MET A 390 33.22 -4.78 17.94
N ALA A 391 33.69 -3.67 18.52
CA ALA A 391 35.08 -3.22 18.44
C ALA A 391 35.99 -3.77 19.56
N GLY A 392 35.46 -4.58 20.48
CA GLY A 392 36.20 -5.16 21.61
C GLY A 392 36.67 -4.17 22.67
N LYS A 393 36.01 -3.01 22.84
CA LYS A 393 36.37 -1.96 23.81
C LYS A 393 35.23 -1.71 24.81
N ASN A 394 35.13 -2.51 25.87
CA ASN A 394 33.87 -2.61 26.65
C ASN A 394 33.78 -1.68 27.87
N ASP A 395 34.91 -1.31 28.49
CA ASP A 395 34.87 -0.94 29.92
C ASP A 395 34.63 0.55 30.20
N SER A 396 35.18 1.46 29.39
CA SER A 396 35.26 2.89 29.79
C SER A 396 33.97 3.70 29.58
N VAL A 397 33.04 3.17 28.79
CA VAL A 397 31.84 3.90 28.33
C VAL A 397 30.59 3.43 29.05
N PHE A 398 30.50 2.15 29.46
CA PHE A 398 29.39 1.62 30.26
C PHE A 398 29.16 2.47 31.53
N GLU A 399 30.24 2.92 32.18
CA GLU A 399 30.15 3.76 33.37
C GLU A 399 29.56 5.14 33.11
N ARG A 400 29.73 5.71 31.90
CA ARG A 400 29.32 7.08 31.58
C ARG A 400 27.90 7.19 31.04
N ILE A 401 27.36 6.09 30.53
CA ILE A 401 26.08 6.05 29.82
C ILE A 401 24.91 5.81 30.77
N THR A 402 23.71 6.32 30.43
CA THR A 402 22.46 5.99 31.12
C THR A 402 22.13 4.51 30.95
N LYS A 403 22.02 3.78 32.07
CA LYS A 403 21.80 2.33 32.03
C LYS A 403 20.31 2.03 31.90
N SER A 404 19.98 1.14 30.96
CA SER A 404 18.65 0.56 30.82
C SER A 404 18.67 -0.91 31.24
N ASP A 405 17.50 -1.47 31.56
CA ASP A 405 17.34 -2.90 31.83
C ASP A 405 17.94 -3.78 30.71
N ILE A 406 17.66 -3.42 29.45
CA ILE A 406 18.18 -4.12 28.27
C ILE A 406 19.70 -4.00 28.19
N LEU A 407 20.26 -2.81 28.46
CA LEU A 407 21.70 -2.60 28.46
C LEU A 407 22.37 -3.49 29.53
N TYR A 408 21.86 -3.48 30.76
CA TYR A 408 22.37 -4.34 31.84
C TYR A 408 22.32 -5.82 31.46
N LYS A 409 21.18 -6.31 30.95
CA LYS A 409 21.05 -7.71 30.51
C LYS A 409 22.07 -8.07 29.44
N ASN A 410 22.30 -7.17 28.48
CA ASN A 410 23.31 -7.38 27.44
C ASN A 410 24.73 -7.40 28.00
N VAL A 411 25.09 -6.45 28.87
CA VAL A 411 26.41 -6.39 29.51
C VAL A 411 26.65 -7.63 30.38
N ILE A 412 25.66 -8.05 31.17
CA ILE A 412 25.70 -9.28 31.95
C ILE A 412 25.92 -10.49 31.04
N SER A 413 25.17 -10.58 29.93
CA SER A 413 25.32 -11.69 28.98
C SER A 413 26.70 -11.70 28.31
N PHE A 414 27.27 -10.53 28.07
CA PHE A 414 28.61 -10.36 27.50
C PHE A 414 29.67 -10.78 28.52
N GLU A 415 29.65 -10.22 29.72
CA GLU A 415 30.59 -10.55 30.79
C GLU A 415 30.56 -12.04 31.14
N ASN A 416 29.38 -12.66 31.12
CA ASN A 416 29.25 -14.09 31.36
C ASN A 416 29.93 -14.96 30.28
N LYS A 417 29.92 -14.50 29.02
CA LYS A 417 30.47 -15.26 27.88
C LYS A 417 31.95 -14.98 27.64
N TRP A 418 32.38 -13.73 27.81
CA TRP A 418 33.68 -13.25 27.36
C TRP A 418 34.42 -12.36 28.36
N GLY A 419 33.78 -11.94 29.46
CA GLY A 419 34.37 -11.02 30.43
C GLY A 419 34.72 -11.68 31.77
N SER A 420 35.04 -10.85 32.75
CA SER A 420 35.47 -11.26 34.10
C SER A 420 34.63 -10.65 35.22
N ASN A 421 33.83 -9.63 34.92
CA ASN A 421 33.14 -8.80 35.91
C ASN A 421 31.66 -9.16 36.06
N PHE A 422 31.24 -10.34 35.58
CA PHE A 422 29.85 -10.80 35.59
C PHE A 422 29.16 -10.60 36.94
N ARG A 423 29.81 -11.01 38.04
CA ARG A 423 29.21 -10.94 39.37
C ARG A 423 28.97 -9.50 39.82
N GLU A 424 29.95 -8.63 39.59
CA GLU A 424 29.86 -7.22 39.96
C GLU A 424 28.74 -6.50 39.20
N ILE A 425 28.63 -6.73 37.89
CA ILE A 425 27.60 -6.10 37.06
C ILE A 425 26.20 -6.65 37.39
N LEU A 426 26.09 -7.94 37.71
CA LEU A 426 24.84 -8.54 38.16
C LEU A 426 24.36 -7.93 39.49
N GLU A 427 25.24 -7.76 40.47
CA GLU A 427 24.89 -7.13 41.75
C GLU A 427 24.50 -5.65 41.56
N ARG A 428 25.18 -4.91 40.68
CA ARG A 428 24.81 -3.53 40.33
C ARG A 428 23.44 -3.45 39.63
N TYR A 429 23.10 -4.41 38.79
CA TYR A 429 21.78 -4.50 38.16
C TYR A 429 20.69 -4.77 39.20
N LEU A 430 20.89 -5.73 40.09
CA LEU A 430 19.93 -6.10 41.14
C LEU A 430 19.69 -4.97 42.16
N THR A 431 20.67 -4.09 42.35
CA THR A 431 20.60 -2.94 43.27
C THR A 431 20.18 -1.63 42.61
N SER A 432 20.02 -1.61 41.28
CA SER A 432 19.63 -0.41 40.55
C SER A 432 18.11 -0.19 40.54
N GLU A 433 17.66 1.03 40.87
CA GLU A 433 16.27 1.47 40.65
C GLU A 433 16.05 1.78 39.16
N LEU A 434 15.98 0.73 38.34
CA LEU A 434 15.68 0.88 36.92
C LEU A 434 14.20 1.15 36.73
N LEU A 435 13.84 2.31 36.16
CA LEU A 435 12.49 2.50 35.63
C LEU A 435 12.25 1.49 34.51
N ASP A 436 11.25 0.62 34.72
CA ASP A 436 10.63 -0.23 33.70
C ASP A 436 10.44 0.55 32.39
N CYS A 437 10.65 -0.12 31.26
CA CYS A 437 10.62 0.46 29.93
C CYS A 437 9.31 1.24 29.64
N TRP A 438 9.38 2.58 29.66
CA TRP A 438 8.36 3.48 29.10
C TRP A 438 8.74 3.94 27.68
N CYS A 439 9.25 3.02 26.86
CA CYS A 439 9.49 3.30 25.44
C CYS A 439 8.20 2.93 24.71
N TYR A 440 7.43 3.94 24.32
CA TYR A 440 6.08 3.86 23.73
C TYR A 440 4.95 3.57 24.72
N GLY A 441 4.16 4.60 24.98
CA GLY A 441 3.05 4.53 25.94
C GLY A 441 1.98 3.52 25.54
N LYS A 442 1.80 2.49 26.38
CA LYS A 442 0.51 2.04 26.93
C LYS A 442 0.80 1.36 28.26
N SER A 443 0.11 1.78 29.32
CA SER A 443 0.12 1.09 30.62
C SER A 443 -0.79 -0.14 30.54
N GLU A 444 -0.28 -1.25 30.03
CA GLU A 444 -0.86 -2.56 30.31
C GLU A 444 0.17 -3.38 31.07
N LYS A 445 -0.24 -3.91 32.22
CA LYS A 445 0.55 -4.86 33.00
C LYS A 445 0.76 -6.10 32.12
N PHE A 446 1.86 -6.16 31.38
CA PHE A 446 2.24 -7.35 30.63
C PHE A 446 2.77 -8.41 31.59
N SER A 447 1.86 -9.24 32.09
CA SER A 447 2.17 -10.63 32.42
C SER A 447 2.44 -11.35 31.11
N ASP A 448 3.71 -11.38 30.71
CA ASP A 448 4.36 -12.55 30.12
C ASP A 448 5.68 -12.13 29.50
N SER A 449 6.72 -12.84 29.88
CA SER A 449 8.08 -12.77 29.38
C SER A 449 8.14 -13.06 27.88
N LYS A 450 7.81 -12.08 27.04
CA LYS A 450 8.15 -12.07 25.62
C LYS A 450 8.50 -10.66 25.18
N ARG A 451 9.83 -10.45 25.04
CA ARG A 451 10.48 -9.60 24.03
C ARG A 451 10.60 -8.09 24.31
N CYS A 452 11.51 -7.73 25.20
CA CYS A 452 12.43 -6.63 24.87
C CYS A 452 13.39 -7.15 23.78
N ALA A 453 13.51 -6.45 22.65
CA ALA A 453 14.37 -6.78 21.50
C ALA A 453 14.06 -8.06 20.70
N SER A 454 12.79 -8.41 20.52
CA SER A 454 12.40 -9.21 19.34
C SER A 454 10.99 -8.83 18.90
N ARG A 455 10.76 -8.68 17.59
CA ARG A 455 9.42 -8.66 16.94
C ARG A 455 8.28 -8.08 17.80
N ALA A 456 8.09 -6.77 17.77
CA ALA A 456 6.89 -6.17 18.36
C ALA A 456 6.46 -4.95 17.53
N TYR A 457 5.99 -5.27 16.32
CA TYR A 457 4.76 -4.83 15.68
C TYR A 457 4.82 -5.48 14.29
N THR A 458 4.70 -6.82 14.26
CA THR A 458 3.95 -7.38 13.13
C THR A 458 2.61 -6.66 13.14
N LEU A 459 2.14 -6.21 11.97
CA LEU A 459 0.77 -5.78 11.83
C LEU A 459 -0.14 -6.95 12.24
N ASP A 460 -0.48 -7.07 13.51
CA ASP A 460 -1.37 -8.12 14.03
C ASP A 460 -2.86 -7.79 13.73
N ASN A 461 -3.11 -6.94 12.73
CA ASN A 461 -4.44 -6.79 12.10
C ASN A 461 -4.51 -7.42 10.69
N TYR A 462 -3.43 -8.06 10.22
CA TYR A 462 -3.53 -9.11 9.22
C TYR A 462 -3.06 -10.38 9.90
N SER A 463 -3.99 -11.03 10.61
CA SER A 463 -3.82 -12.38 11.13
C SER A 463 -3.04 -13.19 10.12
N GLU A 464 -1.94 -13.79 10.56
CA GLU A 464 -1.10 -14.72 9.82
C GLU A 464 -1.98 -15.50 8.83
N LEU A 465 -1.94 -15.12 7.53
CA LEU A 465 -2.48 -16.02 6.53
C LEU A 465 -1.67 -17.30 6.70
N ASP A 466 -2.36 -18.43 6.85
CA ASP A 466 -1.77 -19.77 6.96
C ASP A 466 -0.72 -20.05 5.86
N SER A 467 -0.74 -19.28 4.76
CA SER A 467 0.41 -19.07 3.88
C SER A 467 0.39 -17.66 3.26
N PRO A 468 1.33 -16.75 3.58
CA PRO A 468 1.37 -15.45 2.94
C PRO A 468 1.77 -15.60 1.47
N THR A 469 1.02 -14.93 0.59
CA THR A 469 1.27 -14.84 -0.86
C THR A 469 2.69 -14.34 -1.15
N ILE A 470 3.25 -14.74 -2.29
CA ILE A 470 4.61 -14.36 -2.71
C ILE A 470 4.67 -12.84 -2.88
N SER A 471 3.65 -12.24 -3.52
CA SER A 471 3.53 -10.80 -3.69
C SER A 471 3.51 -10.04 -2.36
N TYR A 472 2.79 -10.54 -1.35
CA TYR A 472 2.78 -9.91 -0.02
C TYR A 472 4.13 -10.03 0.68
N LYS A 473 4.76 -11.21 0.64
CA LYS A 473 6.11 -11.41 1.22
C LYS A 473 7.12 -10.46 0.60
N ARG A 474 7.07 -10.27 -0.71
CA ARG A 474 7.93 -9.33 -1.44
C ARG A 474 7.68 -7.89 -1.01
N TYR A 475 6.42 -7.44 -1.00
CA TYR A 475 6.05 -6.10 -0.53
C TYR A 475 6.54 -5.86 0.89
N LYS A 476 6.26 -6.79 1.81
CA LYS A 476 6.64 -6.70 3.21
C LYS A 476 8.16 -6.67 3.39
N ALA A 477 8.90 -7.51 2.68
CA ALA A 477 10.36 -7.52 2.75
C ALA A 477 10.96 -6.19 2.28
N VAL A 478 10.42 -5.58 1.23
CA VAL A 478 10.87 -4.27 0.75
C VAL A 478 10.48 -3.16 1.72
N LEU A 479 9.25 -3.16 2.25
CA LEU A 479 8.78 -2.21 3.26
C LEU A 479 9.67 -2.24 4.51
N GLU A 480 9.89 -3.43 5.07
CA GLU A 480 10.72 -3.64 6.26
C GLU A 480 12.20 -3.31 6.01
N SER A 481 12.68 -3.37 4.76
CA SER A 481 14.05 -2.96 4.43
C SER A 481 14.31 -1.46 4.57
N PHE A 482 13.25 -0.65 4.58
CA PHE A 482 13.35 0.78 4.84
C PHE A 482 13.31 1.12 6.32
N ASP A 483 12.98 0.18 7.19
CA ASP A 483 12.97 0.40 8.63
C ASP A 483 14.40 0.55 9.17
N PHE A 484 14.55 1.34 10.24
CA PHE A 484 15.84 1.47 10.93
C PHE A 484 15.62 1.35 12.44
N LEU A 485 16.23 0.34 13.06
CA LEU A 485 16.04 -0.04 14.47
C LEU A 485 14.58 -0.32 14.81
N ASP A 486 13.92 0.54 15.57
CA ASP A 486 12.50 0.52 15.92
C ASP A 486 11.65 1.52 15.14
N MET A 487 12.26 2.35 14.26
CA MET A 487 11.50 3.18 13.34
C MET A 487 10.86 2.32 12.26
N ARG A 488 9.56 2.52 12.07
CA ARG A 488 8.74 1.78 11.11
C ARG A 488 8.08 2.72 10.12
N ILE A 489 8.07 2.34 8.85
CA ILE A 489 7.17 2.97 7.88
C ILE A 489 5.78 2.37 8.06
N TYR A 490 4.85 3.19 8.52
CA TYR A 490 3.45 2.82 8.47
C TYR A 490 2.90 3.13 7.08
N SER A 491 2.56 2.10 6.30
CA SER A 491 1.59 2.28 5.22
C SER A 491 0.29 2.70 5.90
N LYS A 492 -0.13 3.94 5.65
CA LYS A 492 -1.33 4.51 6.26
C LYS A 492 -2.55 3.86 5.63
N ASP A 493 -2.92 2.71 6.15
CA ASP A 493 -4.28 2.23 5.99
C ASP A 493 -5.16 3.07 6.94
N PRO A 494 -6.06 3.92 6.41
CA PRO A 494 -6.93 4.75 7.24
C PRO A 494 -7.73 3.93 8.26
N ILE A 495 -8.00 2.65 8.00
CA ILE A 495 -8.67 1.74 8.95
C ILE A 495 -7.79 1.48 10.17
N ASN A 496 -6.50 1.22 9.97
CA ASN A 496 -5.55 1.00 11.06
C ASN A 496 -5.29 2.31 11.83
N GLU A 497 -5.32 3.47 11.16
CA GLU A 497 -5.19 4.78 11.80
C GLU A 497 -6.41 5.10 12.67
N ILE A 498 -7.63 4.82 12.17
CA ILE A 498 -8.87 4.91 12.96
C ILE A 498 -8.81 3.95 14.15
N GLN A 499 -8.45 2.68 13.95
CA GLN A 499 -8.32 1.72 15.04
C GLN A 499 -7.30 2.13 16.11
N ARG A 500 -6.20 2.79 15.73
CA ARG A 500 -5.21 3.34 16.67
C ARG A 500 -5.73 4.57 17.41
N GLN A 501 -6.61 5.35 16.79
CA GLN A 501 -7.26 6.51 17.40
C GLN A 501 -8.42 6.12 18.32
N ILE A 502 -8.99 4.92 18.17
CA ILE A 502 -9.98 4.39 19.11
C ILE A 502 -9.27 4.05 20.43
N PRO A 503 -9.63 4.69 21.55
CA PRO A 503 -9.08 4.34 22.84
C PRO A 503 -9.47 2.89 23.19
N SER A 504 -8.49 2.06 23.55
CA SER A 504 -8.74 0.73 24.09
C SER A 504 -9.34 0.87 25.49
N LEU A 505 -10.67 0.93 25.57
CA LEU A 505 -11.40 0.95 26.82
C LEU A 505 -11.37 -0.46 27.45
N PRO A 506 -11.18 -0.59 28.77
CA PRO A 506 -11.36 -1.87 29.47
C PRO A 506 -12.75 -2.44 29.11
N ASP A 507 -12.88 -3.76 28.99
CA ASP A 507 -14.11 -4.42 28.49
C ASP A 507 -15.40 -3.93 29.16
N LYS A 508 -15.34 -3.54 30.44
CA LYS A 508 -16.49 -3.04 31.21
C LYS A 508 -16.97 -1.64 30.81
N ASN A 509 -16.12 -0.85 30.14
CA ASN A 509 -16.37 0.55 29.76
C ASN A 509 -16.45 0.74 28.25
N ASN A 510 -16.24 -0.32 27.44
CA ASN A 510 -16.26 -0.23 25.99
C ASN A 510 -17.70 -0.35 25.44
N ILE A 511 -18.41 0.77 25.43
CA ILE A 511 -19.76 0.89 24.85
C ILE A 511 -19.81 0.46 23.37
N PHE A 512 -18.71 0.55 22.62
CA PHE A 512 -18.66 0.11 21.22
C PHE A 512 -18.65 -1.42 21.04
N LYS A 513 -18.45 -2.19 22.11
CA LYS A 513 -18.60 -3.66 22.07
C LYS A 513 -20.07 -4.10 22.18
N ILE A 514 -20.93 -3.21 22.68
CA ILE A 514 -22.37 -3.42 22.86
C ILE A 514 -23.14 -2.98 21.61
N ILE A 515 -22.53 -2.12 20.79
CA ILE A 515 -23.14 -1.56 19.60
C ILE A 515 -22.89 -2.51 18.42
N ASP A 516 -23.96 -3.05 17.84
CA ASP A 516 -23.88 -3.80 16.59
C ASP A 516 -23.45 -2.82 15.48
N ILE A 517 -22.30 -3.11 14.86
CA ILE A 517 -21.75 -2.33 13.76
C ILE A 517 -22.77 -2.20 12.61
N ASN A 518 -23.63 -3.21 12.42
CA ASN A 518 -24.67 -3.17 11.40
C ASN A 518 -25.76 -2.14 11.71
N GLU A 519 -26.12 -1.92 12.98
CA GLU A 519 -27.06 -0.87 13.39
C GLU A 519 -26.47 0.53 13.21
N VAL A 520 -25.17 0.72 13.46
CA VAL A 520 -24.48 2.00 13.23
C VAL A 520 -24.44 2.34 11.74
N ILE A 521 -24.16 1.34 10.89
CA ILE A 521 -24.17 1.51 9.43
C ILE A 521 -25.59 1.86 8.94
N GLU A 522 -26.64 1.23 9.49
CA GLU A 522 -28.05 1.57 9.25
C GLU A 522 -28.40 3.02 9.64
N ILE A 523 -27.92 3.48 10.80
CA ILE A 523 -28.13 4.84 11.27
C ILE A 523 -27.40 5.85 10.38
N LEU A 524 -26.15 5.59 10.00
CA LEU A 524 -25.39 6.47 9.12
C LEU A 524 -26.02 6.57 7.73
N LYS A 525 -26.52 5.46 7.19
CA LYS A 525 -27.31 5.44 5.95
C LYS A 525 -28.59 6.29 6.05
N LYS A 526 -29.22 6.35 7.23
CA LYS A 526 -30.39 7.20 7.50
C LYS A 526 -30.03 8.68 7.64
N VAL A 527 -28.83 8.99 8.13
CA VAL A 527 -28.34 10.38 8.26
C VAL A 527 -27.95 10.98 6.90
N GLU A 528 -27.50 10.18 5.93
CA GLU A 528 -27.25 10.63 4.55
C GLU A 528 -28.54 10.91 3.72
N MET A 529 -29.72 10.59 4.27
CA MET A 529 -31.01 10.84 3.62
C MET A 529 -31.74 12.09 4.12
N ILE A 530 -31.13 12.89 5.01
CA ILE A 530 -31.63 14.20 5.47
C ILE A 530 -30.70 15.28 4.91
#